data_AF-A0A969FKC0-F1
#
_entry.id   AF-A0A969FKC0-F1
#
_cell.length_a   1.000
_cell.length_b   1.000
_cell.length_c   1.000
_cell.angle_alpha   90.00
_cell.angle_beta   90.00
_cell.angle_gamma   90.00
#
_symmetry.space_group_name_H-M   'P 1'
#
loop_
_entity.id
_entity.type
_entity.pdbx_description
1 polymer ?
#
loop_
_entity_poly.entity_id
_entity_poly.type
_entity_poly.pdbx_seq_one_letter_code
_entity_poly.pdbx_strand_id
1 'polypeptide(L)' 'MRIKRELKMVPDTMPLDILLKFFLKEHAHLAMAVDEFGTPVGIVFLDNGDGGAGGRYSR' A
#
# COMPACT_ATOMS: atom_id res chain seq x y z
N MET A 1 6.89 -23.04 11.50
CA MET A 1 6.20 -21.77 11.84
C MET A 1 5.78 -21.10 10.54
N ARG A 2 4.48 -20.93 10.28
CA ARG A 2 3.96 -20.35 9.02
C ARG A 2 3.51 -18.92 9.32
N ILE A 3 4.33 -17.94 8.97
CA ILE A 3 4.01 -16.52 9.18
C ILE A 3 2.97 -16.14 8.12
N LYS A 4 1.71 -15.96 8.51
CA LYS A 4 0.66 -15.34 7.68
C LYS A 4 0.45 -13.92 8.22
N ARG A 5 0.86 -12.92 7.43
CA ARG A 5 0.48 -11.52 7.68
C ARG A 5 -0.70 -11.19 6.78
N GLU A 6 -1.70 -10.53 7.33
CA GLU A 6 -2.84 -10.05 6.55
C GLU A 6 -2.37 -8.93 5.62
N LEU A 7 -2.59 -9.10 4.32
CA LEU A 7 -2.28 -8.08 3.33
C LEU A 7 -3.46 -7.11 3.27
N LYS A 8 -3.20 -5.85 3.61
CA LYS A 8 -4.22 -4.80 3.56
C LYS A 8 -4.44 -4.38 2.12
N MET A 9 -5.68 -4.08 1.76
CA MET A 9 -6.05 -3.54 0.45
C MET A 9 -6.31 -2.04 0.58
N VAL A 10 -5.83 -1.26 -0.38
CA VAL A 10 -6.05 0.18 -0.48
C VAL A 10 -6.53 0.53 -1.88
N PRO A 11 -7.41 1.53 -2.05
CA PRO A 11 -7.79 2.00 -3.38
C PRO A 11 -6.58 2.56 -4.14
N ASP A 12 -6.50 2.30 -5.44
CA ASP A 12 -5.50 2.87 -6.35
C ASP A 12 -5.58 4.40 -6.48
N THR A 13 -6.76 4.96 -6.21
CA THR A 13 -7.06 6.40 -6.17
C THR A 13 -6.75 7.05 -4.81
N MET A 14 -6.24 6.32 -3.82
CA MET A 14 -5.97 6.87 -2.49
C MET A 14 -4.87 7.95 -2.53
N PRO A 15 -5.13 9.18 -2.04
CA PRO A 15 -4.12 10.23 -1.95
C PRO A 15 -2.91 9.83 -1.10
N LEU A 16 -1.72 10.34 -1.46
CA LEU A 16 -0.45 9.97 -0.84
C LEU A 16 -0.39 10.29 0.67
N ASP A 17 -0.96 11.41 1.08
CA ASP A 17 -1.00 11.85 2.48
C ASP A 17 -1.90 10.93 3.33
N ILE A 18 -2.99 10.44 2.75
CA ILE A 18 -3.88 9.46 3.38
C ILE A 18 -3.23 8.08 3.43
N LEU A 19 -2.55 7.68 2.35
CA LEU A 19 -1.82 6.41 2.27
C LEU A 19 -0.68 6.35 3.30
N LEU A 20 0.06 7.46 3.47
CA LEU A 20 1.09 7.57 4.50
C LEU A 20 0.49 7.44 5.91
N LYS A 21 -0.59 8.18 6.20
CA LYS A 21 -1.31 8.07 7.49
C LYS A 21 -1.82 6.65 7.72
N PHE A 22 -2.29 5.97 6.69
CA PHE A 22 -2.74 4.59 6.75
C PHE A 22 -1.59 3.65 7.15
N PHE A 23 -0.44 3.74 6.50
CA PHE A 23 0.73 2.92 6.84
C PHE A 23 1.23 3.18 8.26
N LEU A 24 1.28 4.45 8.68
CA LEU A 24 1.66 4.83 10.04
C LEU A 24 0.68 4.32 11.09
N LYS A 25 -0.63 4.40 10.82
CA LYS A 25 -1.69 3.96 11.75
C LYS A 25 -1.75 2.43 11.87
N GLU A 26 -1.67 1.73 10.76
CA GLU A 26 -1.81 0.27 10.72
C GLU A 26 -0.49 -0.45 11.04
N HIS A 27 0.60 0.29 11.26
CA HIS A 27 1.96 -0.25 11.40
C HIS A 27 2.31 -1.24 10.27
N ALA A 28 1.83 -0.93 9.08
CA ALA A 28 2.01 -1.73 7.87
C ALA A 28 3.01 -1.02 6.96
N HIS A 29 3.84 -1.79 6.26
CA HIS A 29 4.77 -1.26 5.25
C HIS A 29 4.41 -1.70 3.82
N LEU A 30 3.36 -2.52 3.68
CA LEU A 30 2.95 -3.15 2.42
C LEU A 30 1.42 -3.17 2.35
N ALA A 31 0.87 -2.76 1.22
CA ALA A 31 -0.55 -2.92 0.91
C ALA A 31 -0.74 -3.24 -0.58
N MET A 32 -1.85 -3.88 -0.90
CA MET A 32 -2.27 -4.16 -2.27
C MET A 32 -3.16 -3.03 -2.75
N ALA A 33 -2.74 -2.35 -3.82
CA ALA A 33 -3.58 -1.39 -4.51
C ALA A 33 -4.62 -2.14 -5.33
N VAL A 34 -5.89 -1.79 -5.14
CA VAL A 34 -7.02 -2.35 -5.88
C VAL A 34 -7.79 -1.26 -6.59
N ASP A 35 -8.38 -1.58 -7.74
CA ASP A 35 -9.28 -0.68 -8.45
C ASP A 35 -10.67 -0.62 -7.80
N GLU A 36 -11.56 0.11 -8.44
CA GLU A 36 -12.98 0.29 -8.09
C GLU A 36 -13.77 -1.03 -7.98
N PHE A 37 -13.31 -2.08 -8.65
CA PHE A 37 -13.94 -3.39 -8.73
C PHE A 37 -13.27 -4.41 -7.80
N GLY A 38 -12.24 -4.00 -7.06
CA GLY A 38 -11.45 -4.88 -6.19
C GLY A 38 -10.38 -5.68 -6.94
N THR A 39 -10.13 -5.38 -8.21
CA THR A 39 -9.06 -6.00 -9.00
C THR A 39 -7.71 -5.49 -8.50
N PRO A 40 -6.73 -6.36 -8.22
CA PRO A 40 -5.39 -5.93 -7.86
C PRO A 40 -4.72 -5.19 -9.02
N VAL A 41 -4.37 -3.93 -8.81
CA VAL A 41 -3.63 -3.09 -9.76
C VAL A 41 -2.13 -3.15 -9.49
N GLY A 42 -1.74 -3.31 -8.21
CA GLY A 42 -0.33 -3.38 -7.85
C GLY A 42 -0.08 -3.50 -6.35
N ILE A 43 1.19 -3.38 -5.98
CA ILE A 43 1.64 -3.38 -4.59
C ILE A 43 2.24 -2.01 -4.28
N VAL A 44 1.79 -1.42 -3.18
CA VAL A 44 2.33 -0.18 -2.63
C VAL A 44 3.09 -0.50 -1.36
N PHE A 45 4.24 0.14 -1.19
CA PHE A 45 5.05 0.02 0.01
C PHE A 45 5.49 1.40 0.47
N LEU A 46 5.66 1.52 1.78
CA LEU A 46 6.29 2.71 2.35
C LEU A 46 7.80 2.57 2.17
N ASP A 47 8.40 3.48 1.38
CA ASP A 47 9.85 3.58 1.24
C ASP A 47 10.36 4.74 2.09
N ASN A 48 11.56 4.59 2.66
CA ASN A 48 12.18 5.57 3.55
C ASN A 48 13.10 6.56 2.80
N GLY A 49 13.07 6.58 1.47
CA GLY A 49 13.76 7.60 0.67
C GLY A 49 13.00 8.93 0.68
N ASP A 50 13.52 9.91 1.41
CA ASP A 50 13.21 11.35 1.26
C ASP A 50 11.72 11.74 1.08
N GLY A 51 10.83 11.18 1.91
CA GLY A 51 9.52 11.80 2.22
C GLY A 51 8.31 11.46 1.33
N GLY A 52 8.35 10.40 0.51
CA GLY A 52 7.18 10.00 -0.30
C GLY A 52 6.91 8.49 -0.31
N ALA A 53 5.64 8.09 -0.20
CA ALA A 53 5.27 6.68 -0.43
C ALA A 53 5.40 6.35 -1.92
N GLY A 54 6.38 5.51 -2.26
CA GLY A 54 6.66 5.09 -3.63
C GLY A 54 5.94 3.80 -3.98
N GLY A 55 4.90 3.87 -4.82
CA GLY A 55 4.32 2.69 -5.47
C GLY A 55 5.05 2.39 -6.78
N ARG A 56 5.68 1.21 -6.90
CA ARG A 56 6.13 0.71 -8.20
C ARG A 56 4.99 -0.06 -8.86
N TYR A 57 4.34 0.57 -9.84
CA TYR A 57 3.45 -0.11 -10.77
C TYR A 57 4.29 -1.06 -11.64
N SER A 58 4.18 -2.36 -11.41
CA SER A 58 4.71 -3.35 -12.34
C SER A 58 3.89 -3.27 -13.63
N ARG A 59 4.52 -2.80 -14.70
CA ARG A 59 4.01 -2.98 -16.08
C ARG A 59 4.17 -4.42 -16.51
#